data_AF-A0A2U1NB90-F1
#
_entry.id   AF-A0A2U1NB90-F1
#
_cell.length_a   1.000
_cell.length_b   1.000
_cell.length_c   1.000
_cell.angle_alpha   90.00
_cell.angle_beta   90.00
_cell.angle_gamma   90.00
#
_symmetry.space_group_name_H-M   'P 1'
#
loop_
_entity.id
_entity.type
_entity.pdbx_description
1 polymer ?
#
loop_
_entity_poly.entity_id
_entity_poly.type
_entity_poly.pdbx_seq_one_letter_code
_entity_poly.pdbx_strand_id
1 'polypeptide(L)'
;MELLEYFKKTLELFKVVGEGLKGKLAAENITPTIYKTYKLQAIEAALKKINGGFSCTVVCNQRNTGKKEKQIQEIRFRYTKDLKMQNNNAPSSTCGTATTDVMFPLMQ
;
A
#
# COMPACT_ATOMS: atom_id res chain seq x y z
N MET A 1 -17.68 9.20 18.91
CA MET A 1 -16.67 10.00 18.21
C MET A 1 -17.40 10.98 17.34
N GLU A 2 -17.24 12.26 17.61
CA GLU A 2 -17.86 13.34 16.82
C GLU A 2 -17.14 13.49 15.47
N LEU A 3 -17.81 14.07 14.47
CA LEU A 3 -17.30 14.15 13.09
C LEU A 3 -15.92 14.81 13.00
N LEU A 4 -15.71 15.93 13.73
CA LEU A 4 -14.43 16.64 13.75
C LEU A 4 -13.30 15.79 14.35
N GLU A 5 -13.60 15.06 15.42
CA GLU A 5 -12.63 14.19 16.10
C GLU A 5 -12.20 13.04 15.18
N TYR A 6 -13.14 12.46 14.43
CA TYR A 6 -12.85 11.43 13.43
C TYR A 6 -11.88 11.92 12.35
N PHE A 7 -12.11 13.11 11.77
CA PHE A 7 -11.21 13.66 10.77
C PHE A 7 -9.82 13.98 11.32
N LYS A 8 -9.73 14.57 12.52
CA LYS A 8 -8.45 14.85 13.18
C LYS A 8 -7.64 13.58 13.38
N LYS A 9 -8.24 12.56 13.98
CA LYS A 9 -7.59 11.27 14.24
C LYS A 9 -7.19 10.56 12.95
N THR A 10 -8.04 10.58 11.92
CA THR A 10 -7.70 10.00 10.62
C THR A 10 -6.50 10.69 9.97
N LEU A 11 -6.43 12.02 10.06
CA LEU A 11 -5.30 12.80 9.54
C LEU A 11 -4.00 12.48 10.30
N GLU A 12 -4.06 12.35 11.62
CA GLU A 12 -2.93 11.93 12.45
C GLU A 12 -2.39 10.55 12.02
N LEU A 13 -3.28 9.57 11.79
CA LEU A 13 -2.90 8.27 11.27
C LEU A 13 -2.26 8.35 9.87
N PHE A 14 -2.80 9.20 8.99
CA PHE A 14 -2.22 9.42 7.67
C PHE A 14 -0.79 9.97 7.76
N LYS A 15 -0.51 10.92 8.67
CA LYS A 15 0.83 11.48 8.85
C LYS A 15 1.87 10.44 9.28
N VAL A 16 1.48 9.46 10.09
CA VAL A 16 2.40 8.41 10.57
C VAL A 16 2.85 7.49 9.44
N VAL A 17 1.90 7.00 8.62
CA VAL A 17 2.18 5.93 7.65
C VAL A 17 2.09 6.42 6.20
N GLY A 18 1.00 7.12 5.85
CA GLY A 18 0.68 7.54 4.49
C GLY A 18 1.52 8.73 4.00
N GLU A 19 1.78 9.71 4.86
CA GLU A 19 2.63 10.84 4.51
C GLU A 19 4.07 10.37 4.27
N GLY A 20 4.61 10.79 3.13
CA GLY A 20 5.93 10.36 2.69
C GLY A 20 6.05 8.88 2.33
N LEU A 21 4.95 8.11 2.22
CA LEU A 21 4.99 6.67 1.92
C LEU A 21 5.80 6.36 0.65
N LYS A 22 5.71 7.22 -0.38
CA LYS A 22 6.53 7.11 -1.61
C LYS A 22 8.04 7.15 -1.29
N GLY A 23 8.47 8.07 -0.42
CA GLY A 23 9.87 8.18 0.01
C GLY A 23 10.31 7.01 0.88
N LYS A 24 9.43 6.55 1.79
CA LYS A 24 9.68 5.35 2.62
C LYS A 24 9.85 4.09 1.76
N LEU A 25 9.02 3.90 0.74
CA LEU A 25 9.15 2.81 -0.23
C LEU A 25 10.41 2.94 -1.09
N ALA A 26 10.78 4.17 -1.50
CA ALA A 26 12.01 4.42 -2.24
C ALA A 26 13.27 4.01 -1.44
N ALA A 27 13.27 4.21 -0.12
CA ALA A 27 14.33 3.74 0.77
C ALA A 27 14.43 2.21 0.83
N GLU A 28 13.35 1.49 0.50
CA GLU A 28 13.31 0.03 0.33
C GLU A 28 13.53 -0.39 -1.16
N ASN A 29 14.06 0.52 -2.00
CA ASN A 29 14.30 0.32 -3.44
C ASN A 29 13.03 0.09 -4.28
N ILE A 30 11.87 0.53 -3.79
CA ILE A 30 10.59 0.50 -4.50
C ILE A 30 10.19 1.92 -4.85
N THR A 31 10.58 2.36 -6.05
CA THR A 31 10.28 3.70 -6.55
C THR A 31 9.09 3.66 -7.51
N PRO A 32 8.23 4.71 -7.50
CA PRO A 32 7.18 4.83 -8.50
C PRO A 32 7.77 4.93 -9.92
N THR A 33 7.38 4.03 -10.81
CA THR A 33 7.81 4.00 -12.22
C THR A 33 6.88 3.13 -13.07
N ILE A 34 6.77 3.47 -14.35
CA ILE A 34 6.06 2.65 -15.35
C ILE A 34 6.98 1.68 -16.10
N TYR A 35 8.30 1.77 -15.88
CA TYR A 35 9.30 1.03 -16.64
C TYR A 35 9.80 -0.24 -15.94
N LYS A 36 9.44 -0.41 -14.66
CA LYS A 36 9.86 -1.54 -13.83
C LYS A 36 8.68 -2.07 -13.03
N THR A 37 8.70 -3.38 -12.82
CA THR A 37 7.79 -4.08 -11.92
C THR A 37 8.55 -4.59 -10.70
N TYR A 38 7.79 -4.85 -9.64
CA TYR A 38 8.29 -5.41 -8.39
C TYR A 38 7.48 -6.65 -8.05
N LYS A 39 8.12 -7.65 -7.46
CA LYS A 39 7.39 -8.81 -6.92
C LYS A 39 6.45 -8.34 -5.82
N LEU A 40 5.19 -8.77 -5.85
CA LEU A 40 4.18 -8.42 -4.85
C LEU A 40 4.69 -8.65 -3.42
N GLN A 41 5.33 -9.80 -3.16
CA GLN A 41 5.90 -10.11 -1.85
C GLN A 41 6.96 -9.11 -1.37
N ALA A 42 7.73 -8.50 -2.29
CA ALA A 42 8.74 -7.50 -1.93
C ALA A 42 8.06 -6.19 -1.53
N ILE A 43 6.99 -5.80 -2.23
CA ILE A 43 6.16 -4.66 -1.87
C ILE A 43 5.50 -4.88 -0.50
N GLU A 44 4.89 -6.04 -0.28
CA GLU A 44 4.23 -6.39 0.98
C GLU A 44 5.21 -6.41 2.16
N ALA A 45 6.43 -6.94 1.96
CA ALA A 45 7.48 -6.93 2.98
C ALA A 45 7.94 -5.51 3.34
N ALA A 46 8.18 -4.66 2.33
CA ALA A 46 8.55 -3.27 2.54
C ALA A 46 7.46 -2.49 3.29
N LEU A 47 6.20 -2.66 2.87
CA LEU A 47 5.07 -2.02 3.54
C LEU A 47 4.87 -2.51 4.98
N LYS A 48 5.07 -3.81 5.23
CA LYS A 48 5.02 -4.36 6.60
C LYS A 48 6.08 -3.71 7.49
N LYS A 49 7.30 -3.53 6.99
CA LYS A 49 8.39 -2.83 7.72
C LYS A 49 8.03 -1.38 8.00
N ILE A 50 7.51 -0.65 7.00
CA ILE A 50 7.07 0.75 7.12
C ILE A 50 5.93 0.88 8.13
N ASN A 51 5.03 -0.11 8.17
CA ASN A 51 3.84 -0.14 9.02
C ASN A 51 4.11 -0.80 10.39
N GLY A 52 5.33 -0.69 10.91
CA GLY A 52 5.68 -1.17 12.26
C GLY A 52 5.52 -2.68 12.48
N GLY A 53 5.62 -3.48 11.41
CA GLY A 53 5.48 -4.94 11.44
C GLY A 53 4.07 -5.46 11.14
N PHE A 54 3.08 -4.58 10.95
CA PHE A 54 1.70 -4.99 10.64
C PHE A 54 1.47 -5.15 9.14
N SER A 55 0.79 -6.23 8.73
CA SER A 55 0.45 -6.44 7.31
C SER A 55 -0.57 -5.41 6.80
N CYS A 56 -0.44 -5.08 5.52
CA CYS A 56 -1.37 -4.25 4.77
C CYS A 56 -1.92 -5.03 3.57
N THR A 57 -3.00 -4.53 2.96
CA THR A 57 -3.49 -5.10 1.69
C THR A 57 -3.09 -4.18 0.54
N VAL A 58 -2.46 -4.75 -0.47
CA VAL A 58 -2.21 -4.05 -1.73
C VAL A 58 -3.36 -4.37 -2.68
N VAL A 59 -4.00 -3.33 -3.21
CA VAL A 59 -5.04 -3.47 -4.22
C VAL A 59 -4.45 -3.09 -5.56
N CYS A 60 -4.59 -4.00 -6.53
CA CYS A 60 -4.14 -3.77 -7.89
C CYS A 60 -5.31 -3.73 -8.86
N ASN A 61 -5.17 -2.91 -9.89
CA ASN A 61 -6.00 -3.00 -11.08
C ASN A 61 -5.15 -3.43 -12.28
N GLN A 62 -5.80 -3.58 -13.43
CA GLN A 62 -5.14 -3.94 -14.66
C GLN A 62 -4.93 -2.69 -15.52
N ARG A 63 -3.70 -2.47 -15.96
CA ARG A 63 -3.36 -1.42 -16.91
C ARG A 63 -3.71 -1.88 -18.32
N ASN A 64 -4.51 -1.09 -19.04
CA ASN A 64 -4.92 -1.37 -20.42
C ASN A 64 -4.02 -0.61 -21.41
N THR A 65 -2.72 -0.91 -21.43
CA THR A 65 -1.77 -0.33 -22.39
C THR A 65 -0.98 -1.42 -23.09
N GLY A 66 -1.57 -2.07 -24.11
CA GLY A 66 -0.92 -3.05 -24.99
C GLY A 66 -0.57 -4.41 -24.36
N LYS A 67 -0.07 -4.41 -23.13
CA LYS A 67 0.16 -5.60 -22.29
C LYS A 67 -0.68 -5.49 -21.02
N LYS A 68 -1.30 -6.61 -20.61
CA LYS A 68 -2.10 -6.70 -19.40
C LYS A 68 -1.16 -6.73 -18.19
N GLU A 69 -0.81 -5.57 -17.66
CA GLU A 69 0.08 -5.45 -16.50
C GLU A 69 -0.73 -5.12 -15.24
N LYS A 70 -0.35 -5.73 -14.10
CA LYS A 70 -0.93 -5.39 -12.79
C LYS A 70 -0.25 -4.13 -12.27
N GLN A 71 -1.03 -3.17 -11.79
CA GLN A 71 -0.48 -1.96 -11.17
C GLN A 71 -1.16 -1.70 -9.82
N ILE A 72 -0.40 -1.18 -8.87
CA ILE A 72 -0.92 -0.77 -7.57
C ILE A 72 -1.90 0.39 -7.78
N GLN A 73 -3.09 0.24 -7.21
CA GLN A 73 -4.14 1.26 -7.17
C GLN A 73 -4.27 1.85 -5.76
N GLU A 74 -4.23 1.01 -4.73
CA GLU A 74 -4.46 1.42 -3.35
C GLU A 74 -3.64 0.55 -2.39
N ILE A 75 -3.26 1.12 -1.25
CA ILE A 75 -2.66 0.40 -0.13
C ILE A 75 -3.54 0.63 1.10
N ARG A 76 -4.04 -0.45 1.70
CA ARG A 76 -4.98 -0.42 2.82
C ARG A 76 -4.30 -0.83 4.12
N PHE A 77 -4.21 0.14 5.02
CA PHE A 77 -3.81 -0.06 6.41
C PHE A 77 -5.05 -0.28 7.28
N ARG A 78 -4.98 -1.26 8.19
CA ARG A 78 -6.14 -1.66 9.00
C ARG A 78 -5.94 -1.19 10.44
N TYR A 79 -7.01 -0.62 10.99
CA TYR A 79 -7.07 -0.15 12.38
C TYR A 79 -8.28 -0.77 13.10
N THR A 80 -8.20 -0.89 14.42
CA THR A 80 -9.35 -1.24 15.27
C THR A 80 -10.32 -0.06 15.38
N LYS A 81 -11.48 -0.26 16.00
CA LYS A 81 -12.43 0.83 16.30
C LYS A 81 -11.80 1.92 17.18
N ASP A 82 -10.84 1.54 18.01
CA ASP A 82 -10.07 2.44 18.87
C ASP A 82 -8.81 2.97 18.19
N LEU A 83 -8.72 2.84 16.85
CA LEU A 83 -7.64 3.35 16.02
C LEU A 83 -6.24 2.78 16.31
N LYS A 84 -6.18 1.56 16.85
CA LYS A 84 -4.91 0.84 17.01
C LYS A 84 -4.60 0.07 15.72
N MET A 85 -3.34 0.09 15.29
CA MET A 85 -2.90 -0.69 14.12
C MET A 85 -3.16 -2.18 14.32
N GLN A 86 -3.57 -2.86 13.26
CA GLN A 86 -3.76 -4.31 13.26
C GLN A 86 -3.37 -4.91 11.90
N ASN A 87 -3.08 -6.22 11.90
CA ASN A 87 -2.81 -6.94 10.67
C ASN A 87 -4.04 -6.91 9.75
N ASN A 88 -3.79 -6.73 8.46
CA ASN A 88 -4.82 -6.96 7.47
C ASN A 88 -4.87 -8.45 7.11
N ASN A 89 -5.99 -9.10 7.46
CA ASN A 89 -6.24 -10.50 7.14
C ASN A 89 -6.76 -10.67 5.70
N ALA A 90 -7.08 -9.57 5.01
CA ALA A 90 -7.50 -9.61 3.62
C ALA A 90 -6.28 -9.77 2.71
N PRO A 91 -6.22 -10.83 1.86
CA PRO A 91 -5.11 -11.01 0.95
C PRO A 91 -5.13 -9.93 -0.14
N SER A 92 -3.95 -9.62 -0.69
CA SER A 92 -3.78 -8.76 -1.88
C SER A 92 -4.22 -9.46 -3.18
N SER A 93 -5.35 -10.17 -3.15
CA SER A 93 -5.81 -11.10 -4.20
C SER A 93 -6.02 -10.44 -5.57
N THR A 94 -6.34 -9.15 -5.59
CA THR A 94 -6.50 -8.35 -6.81
C THR A 94 -5.19 -8.23 -7.62
N CYS A 95 -4.04 -8.35 -6.94
CA CYS A 95 -2.71 -8.33 -7.52
C CYS A 95 -2.26 -9.68 -8.07
N GLY A 96 -2.92 -10.79 -7.73
CA GLY A 96 -2.49 -12.14 -8.08
C GLY A 96 -1.77 -12.84 -6.92
N THR A 97 -0.70 -13.56 -7.24
CA THR A 97 0.12 -14.32 -6.27
C THR A 97 1.30 -13.51 -5.75
N ALA A 98 1.95 -13.98 -4.68
CA ALA A 98 3.15 -13.38 -4.09
C ALA A 98 4.30 -13.12 -5.09
N THR A 99 4.41 -13.95 -6.14
CA THR A 99 5.44 -13.84 -7.19
C THR A 99 5.01 -12.98 -8.38
N THR A 100 3.79 -12.43 -8.36
CA THR A 100 3.28 -11.60 -9.44
C THR A 100 4.09 -10.30 -9.53
N ASP A 101 4.44 -9.94 -10.76
CA ASP A 101 5.09 -8.68 -11.06
C ASP A 101 4.04 -7.57 -11.11
N VAL A 102 4.20 -6.58 -10.24
CA VAL A 102 3.30 -5.46 -10.05
C VAL A 102 4.03 -4.15 -10.31
N MET A 103 3.42 -3.30 -11.12
CA MET A 103 3.88 -1.95 -11.37
C MET A 103 3.47 -1.03 -10.22
N PHE A 104 4.37 -0.15 -9.79
CA PHE A 104 4.03 0.94 -8.87
C PHE A 104 4.05 2.25 -9.66
N PRO A 105 2.94 2.66 -10.28
CA PRO A 105 2.95 3.85 -11.13
C PRO A 105 3.09 5.12 -10.31
N LEU A 106 3.55 6.20 -10.96
CA LEU A 106 3.41 7.55 -10.44
C LEU A 106 1.90 7.83 -10.32
N MET A 107 1.35 7.78 -9.11
CA MET A 107 -0.03 8.22 -8.86
C MET A 107 -0.11 9.71 -9.20
N GLN A 108 -0.89 10.02 -10.24
CA GLN A 108 -1.24 11.37 -10.70
C GLN A 108 -2.07 12.10 -9.66
#